data_AF-A0A915A138-F1
#
_entry.id   AF-A0A915A138-F1
#
_cell.length_a   1.000
_cell.length_b   1.000
_cell.length_c   1.000
_cell.angle_alpha   90.00
_cell.angle_beta   90.00
_cell.angle_gamma   90.00
#
_symmetry.space_group_name_H-M   'P 1'
#
loop_
_entity.id
_entity.type
_entity.pdbx_description
1 polymer ?
#
loop_
_entity_poly.entity_id
_entity_poly.type
_entity_poly.pdbx_seq_one_letter_code
_entity_poly.pdbx_strand_id
1 'polypeptide(L)'
;MQHHQVIAYILALLVADKAAAFEKDHHWGYKDENGPHTWKGVCQTGARQSPIHIRASEVDFGPLPRIHFINYGHSGLITIESNGH
;
A
#
# COMPACT_ATOMS: atom_id res chain seq x y z
N MET A 1 2.47 48.45 -15.02
CA MET A 1 2.98 47.31 -15.82
C MET A 1 3.74 46.26 -14.98
N GLN A 2 4.45 46.66 -13.92
CA GLN A 2 5.26 45.74 -13.09
C GLN A 2 4.45 44.80 -12.19
N HIS A 3 3.29 45.23 -11.67
CA HIS A 3 2.45 44.44 -10.76
C HIS A 3 1.78 43.22 -11.44
N HIS A 4 1.40 43.32 -12.72
CA HIS A 4 0.76 42.21 -13.43
C HIS A 4 1.75 41.09 -13.76
N GLN A 5 3.02 41.41 -14.00
CA GLN A 5 4.07 40.41 -14.22
C GLN A 5 4.41 39.62 -12.95
N VAL A 6 4.43 40.29 -11.79
CA VAL A 6 4.68 39.62 -10.49
C VAL A 6 3.54 38.65 -10.13
N ILE A 7 2.28 39.06 -10.34
CA ILE A 7 1.12 38.20 -10.08
C ILE A 7 1.13 36.98 -11.02
N ALA A 8 1.46 37.17 -12.29
CA ALA A 8 1.57 36.07 -13.25
C ALA A 8 2.70 35.08 -12.86
N TYR A 9 3.83 35.57 -12.36
CA TYR A 9 4.93 34.74 -11.85
C TYR A 9 4.54 33.95 -10.60
N ILE A 10 3.84 34.57 -9.66
CA ILE A 10 3.38 33.89 -8.44
C ILE A 10 2.33 32.82 -8.79
N LEU A 11 1.38 33.13 -9.69
CA LEU A 11 0.42 32.12 -10.18
C LEU A 11 1.13 30.98 -10.91
N ALA A 12 2.13 31.26 -11.75
CA ALA A 12 2.88 30.23 -12.47
C ALA A 12 3.65 29.32 -11.52
N LEU A 13 4.27 29.87 -10.47
CA LEU A 13 4.93 29.08 -9.41
C LEU A 13 3.94 28.20 -8.65
N LEU A 14 2.79 28.75 -8.24
CA LEU A 14 1.76 27.99 -7.52
C LEU A 14 1.13 26.88 -8.38
N VAL A 15 1.03 27.07 -9.71
CA VAL A 15 0.53 26.06 -10.64
C VAL A 15 1.59 24.98 -10.91
N ALA A 16 2.87 25.35 -11.01
CA ALA A 16 3.98 24.39 -11.19
C ALA A 16 4.13 23.45 -9.98
N ASP A 17 4.01 23.96 -8.75
CA ASP A 17 4.04 23.14 -7.52
C ASP A 17 2.90 22.11 -7.46
N LYS A 18 1.74 22.42 -8.05
CA LYS A 18 0.59 21.51 -8.13
C LYS A 18 0.72 20.49 -9.25
N ALA A 19 1.39 20.84 -10.36
CA ALA A 19 1.62 19.95 -11.50
C ALA A 19 2.66 18.84 -11.19
N ALA A 20 3.65 19.12 -10.33
CA ALA A 20 4.64 18.13 -9.89
C ALA A 20 4.07 17.06 -8.93
N ALA A 21 2.82 17.23 -8.47
CA ALA A 21 2.14 16.29 -7.57
C ALA A 21 1.20 15.31 -8.30
N PHE A 22 1.17 15.31 -9.63
CA PHE A 22 0.32 14.43 -10.44
C PHE A 22 1.13 13.24 -10.99
N GLU A 23 0.75 12.04 -10.58
CA GLU A 23 1.30 10.72 -10.93
C GLU A 23 2.77 10.44 -10.57
N LYS A 24 3.08 10.41 -9.27
CA LYS A 24 3.89 9.28 -8.80
C LYS A 24 2.94 8.11 -8.67
N ASP A 25 2.91 7.30 -9.73
CA ASP A 25 2.39 5.94 -9.71
C ASP A 25 2.64 5.34 -8.31
N HIS A 26 1.61 4.79 -7.68
CA HIS A 26 1.66 4.28 -6.30
C HIS A 26 2.50 3.00 -6.26
N HIS A 27 3.78 3.12 -6.60
CA HIS A 27 4.79 2.08 -6.52
C HIS A 27 5.03 1.80 -5.05
N TRP A 28 4.22 0.93 -4.48
CA TRP A 28 4.57 0.24 -3.25
C TRP A 28 5.59 -0.84 -3.58
N GLY A 29 6.48 -1.12 -2.65
CA GLY A 29 7.45 -2.20 -2.74
C GLY A 29 8.08 -2.45 -1.38
N TYR A 30 9.26 -3.05 -1.39
CA TYR A 30 9.99 -3.41 -0.17
C TYR A 30 11.40 -2.81 -0.11
N LYS A 31 11.74 -1.89 -1.04
CA LYS A 31 12.98 -1.13 -0.97
C LYS A 31 12.81 0.05 -0.03
N ASP A 32 13.91 0.69 0.36
CA ASP A 32 13.86 1.81 1.30
C ASP A 32 13.03 2.98 0.76
N GLU A 33 13.12 3.29 -0.54
CA GLU A 33 12.41 4.41 -1.15
C GLU A 33 10.88 4.21 -1.28
N ASN A 34 10.40 2.97 -1.21
CA ASN A 34 9.00 2.63 -1.42
C ASN A 34 8.44 1.54 -0.48
N GLY A 35 9.14 1.33 0.64
CA GLY A 35 8.92 0.24 1.57
C GLY A 35 7.70 0.42 2.46
N PRO A 36 7.37 -0.58 3.30
CA PRO A 36 6.22 -0.54 4.20
C PRO A 36 6.13 0.72 5.06
N HIS A 37 7.26 1.33 5.42
CA HIS A 37 7.30 2.56 6.22
C HIS A 37 6.82 3.81 5.45
N THR A 38 6.71 3.76 4.12
CA THR A 38 6.19 4.86 3.28
C THR A 38 4.80 4.59 2.74
N TRP A 39 4.25 3.38 2.94
CA TRP A 39 2.91 3.04 2.45
C TRP A 39 1.86 3.93 3.13
N LYS A 40 0.96 4.51 2.33
CA LYS A 40 -0.03 5.48 2.79
C LYS A 40 -1.38 4.83 3.07
N GLY A 41 -2.33 5.61 3.59
CA GLY A 41 -3.71 5.16 3.79
C GLY A 41 -3.83 4.13 4.92
N VAL A 42 -4.66 3.10 4.71
CA VAL A 42 -4.96 2.09 5.74
C VAL A 42 -3.73 1.31 6.20
N CYS A 43 -2.72 1.18 5.33
CA CYS A 43 -1.44 0.55 5.69
C CYS A 43 -0.72 1.29 6.82
N GLN A 44 -0.90 2.61 6.90
CA GLN A 44 -0.26 3.46 7.90
C GLN A 44 -1.14 3.68 9.12
N THR A 45 -2.44 3.86 8.92
CA THR A 45 -3.36 4.34 9.97
C THR A 45 -4.38 3.30 10.44
N GLY A 46 -4.45 2.14 9.78
CA GLY A 46 -5.40 1.09 10.13
C GLY A 46 -5.10 0.48 11.50
N ALA A 47 -6.12 0.32 12.34
CA ALA A 47 -5.96 -0.28 13.67
C ALA A 47 -5.89 -1.83 13.65
N ARG A 48 -6.20 -2.45 12.51
CA ARG A 48 -6.33 -3.91 12.35
C ARG A 48 -5.46 -4.40 11.18
N GLN A 49 -4.16 -4.13 11.26
CA GLN A 49 -3.19 -4.53 10.23
C GLN A 49 -2.57 -5.90 10.54
N SER A 50 -2.07 -6.53 9.48
CA SER A 50 -1.29 -7.77 9.53
C SER A 50 0.10 -7.51 8.92
N PRO A 51 1.14 -8.29 9.26
CA PRO A 51 1.16 -9.38 10.24
C PRO A 51 1.17 -8.88 11.69
N ILE A 52 0.91 -9.80 12.63
CA ILE A 52 1.05 -9.57 14.07
C ILE A 52 1.88 -10.67 14.72
N HIS A 53 2.44 -10.38 15.89
CA HIS A 53 3.08 -11.39 16.73
C HIS A 53 2.02 -12.11 17.58
N ILE A 54 1.77 -13.39 17.29
CA ILE A 54 0.83 -14.21 18.05
C ILE A 54 1.57 -14.87 19.23
N ARG A 55 1.23 -14.48 20.46
CA ARG A 55 1.75 -15.11 21.68
C ARG A 55 0.79 -16.22 22.10
N ALA A 56 1.25 -17.48 22.04
CA ALA A 56 0.42 -18.64 22.37
C ALA A 56 -0.16 -18.62 23.79
N SER A 57 0.45 -17.89 24.72
CA SER A 57 -0.05 -17.68 26.09
C SER A 57 -1.23 -16.69 26.19
N GLU A 58 -1.48 -15.91 25.13
CA GLU A 58 -2.46 -14.82 25.10
C GLU A 58 -3.60 -15.10 24.11
N VAL A 59 -3.68 -16.31 23.56
CA VAL A 59 -4.76 -16.68 22.64
C VAL A 59 -5.98 -17.17 23.41
N ASP A 60 -7.16 -16.74 22.96
CA ASP A 60 -8.43 -17.26 23.47
C ASP A 60 -8.71 -18.62 22.82
N PHE A 61 -8.81 -19.66 23.65
CA PHE A 61 -9.16 -21.00 23.20
C PHE A 61 -10.69 -21.16 23.20
N GLY A 62 -11.24 -21.43 22.01
CA GLY A 62 -12.64 -21.76 21.83
C GLY A 62 -12.80 -22.93 20.85
N PRO A 63 -13.89 -23.70 20.94
CA PRO A 63 -14.20 -24.70 19.94
C PRO A 63 -14.47 -23.99 18.60
N LEU A 64 -13.59 -24.22 17.63
CA LEU A 64 -13.79 -23.79 16.25
C LEU A 64 -14.19 -25.00 15.40
N PRO A 65 -15.12 -24.84 14.44
CA PRO A 65 -15.38 -25.87 13.45
C PRO A 65 -14.10 -26.27 12.71
N ARG A 66 -13.99 -27.54 12.35
CA ARG A 66 -12.90 -28.02 11.50
C ARG A 66 -12.97 -27.32 10.15
N ILE A 67 -11.83 -26.82 9.67
CA ILE A 67 -11.72 -26.30 8.31
C ILE A 67 -11.75 -27.48 7.33
N HIS A 68 -12.67 -27.43 6.35
CA HIS A 68 -12.78 -28.41 5.29
C HIS A 68 -12.21 -27.84 3.99
N PHE A 69 -11.10 -28.43 3.51
CA PHE A 69 -10.49 -28.06 2.25
C PHE A 69 -11.11 -28.85 1.09
N ILE A 70 -12.02 -28.23 0.35
CA ILE A 70 -12.71 -28.86 -0.78
C ILE A 70 -11.87 -28.68 -2.05
N ASN A 71 -11.58 -29.76 -2.76
CA ASN A 71 -10.78 -29.80 -4.01
C ASN A 71 -9.28 -29.44 -3.87
N TYR A 72 -8.75 -29.30 -2.66
CA TYR A 72 -7.31 -29.00 -2.46
C TYR A 72 -6.37 -30.16 -2.81
N GLY A 73 -6.91 -31.38 -2.97
CA GLY A 73 -6.15 -32.53 -3.46
C GLY A 73 -6.13 -32.66 -4.98
N HIS A 74 -6.78 -31.76 -5.72
CA HIS A 74 -6.82 -31.83 -7.18
C HIS A 74 -5.46 -31.42 -7.76
N SER A 75 -5.04 -32.15 -8.79
CA SER A 75 -3.80 -31.89 -9.53
C SER A 75 -4.13 -31.48 -10.95
N GLY A 76 -3.33 -30.60 -11.53
CA GLY A 76 -3.52 -30.09 -12.88
C GLY A 76 -2.37 -29.16 -13.28
N LEU A 77 -2.40 -28.68 -14.52
CA LEU A 77 -1.47 -27.66 -14.97
C LEU A 77 -1.70 -26.37 -14.18
N ILE A 78 -0.63 -25.81 -13.62
CA ILE A 78 -0.64 -24.50 -12.97
C ILE A 78 0.36 -23.58 -13.64
N THR A 79 0.06 -22.29 -13.65
CA THR A 79 0.99 -21.25 -14.10
C THR A 79 1.64 -20.62 -12.88
N ILE A 80 2.97 -20.49 -12.92
CA ILE A 80 3.74 -19.75 -11.94
C ILE A 80 4.27 -18.51 -12.64
N GLU A 81 4.05 -17.35 -12.06
CA GLU A 81 4.54 -16.07 -12.58
C GLU A 81 5.29 -15.30 -11.50
N SER A 82 6.29 -14.53 -11.94
CA SER A 82 6.93 -13.51 -11.12
C SER A 82 6.23 -12.20 -11.38
N ASN A 83 5.41 -11.72 -10.45
CA ASN A 83 4.66 -10.46 -10.59
C ASN A 83 5.45 -9.22 -10.14
N GLY A 84 6.70 -9.39 -9.66
CA GLY A 84 7.56 -8.29 -9.24
C GLY A 84 7.36 -7.82 -7.80
N HIS A 85 6.58 -8.55 -6.99
CA HIS A 85 6.34 -8.29 -5.58
C HIS A 85 6.66 -9.50 -4.69
#